data_AF-K5WHA0-F1
#
_entry.id   AF-K5WHA0-F1
#
_cell.length_a   1.000
_cell.length_b   1.000
_cell.length_c   1.000
_cell.angle_alpha   90.00
_cell.angle_beta   90.00
_cell.angle_gamma   90.00
#
_symmetry.space_group_name_H-M   'P 1'
#
loop_
_entity.id
_entity.type
_entity.pdbx_description
1 polymer ?
#
loop_
_entity_poly.entity_id
_entity_poly.type
_entity_poly.pdbx_seq_one_letter_code
_entity_poly.pdbx_strand_id
1 'polypeptide(L)'
;MFKSILPSRKLSDTDFLMVTAQADSHKENYPASPMNTTRAKLKKSKDKDSPVAMDLVQTEEAFDQLLNELQVPEVLRPKLARIESGVKAAMLKSSQTISKGSPPLQPPQAPHTLRKSQSAQSISTMTTPLLPEHAQPTSPKSTTRGKSVDVPRTPKPEQQKTAKEKGKKDKGRETAVSPRRYCNLLQSASSLQLDIEVVKKLRLMLRNESASWTEEFVWTGGYNALLLRLQEILDVEWREEQHDDQILHELLRCVKALSTSAIGCVALRSCCPTPFQPLITLLYSDKRPGEVGTKQLIVGLLLILFDLYPPSSLPSTGGVPTNTNGTTRTHGRSLSVPWEVMPGPSSLVTLPAPHATTFSLVRSLLLTPAPPPAEDPRVPISPHPFIEELHTPRIYKTYLQELNDICRDYFWVFCHPNNTIWNLDETDEDKVEKPRAPGGMTGGVEFEAMSYMTLHFKFVNAVAASAEQVNVPREHELSAYRLHCDLFLSGIDRVILVARKASTTYYPTLHLEIARYIAAATRSGYEIPYSVFRIVGLPPQAMCKPASRAQTAREGSARRLPLPHRRSQSVASSPQLPVPRRVTPMFNS
;
A
#
# COMPACT_ATOMS: atom_id res chain seq x y z
N MET A 1 19.75 33.87 -43.83
CA MET A 1 20.01 33.48 -45.24
C MET A 1 19.05 32.35 -45.61
N PHE A 2 18.51 32.37 -46.83
CA PHE A 2 17.61 31.38 -47.47
C PHE A 2 16.28 30.99 -46.79
N LYS A 3 15.28 30.72 -47.64
CA LYS A 3 13.85 30.45 -47.35
C LYS A 3 13.40 29.19 -48.10
N SER A 4 12.35 28.54 -47.58
CA SER A 4 11.35 27.71 -48.31
C SER A 4 11.89 26.43 -49.01
N ILE A 5 11.12 25.40 -49.39
CA ILE A 5 9.73 25.26 -49.89
C ILE A 5 9.11 23.89 -49.46
N LEU A 6 7.78 23.82 -49.29
CA LEU A 6 6.92 22.62 -49.06
C LEU A 6 6.17 22.22 -50.38
N PRO A 7 5.23 21.25 -50.44
CA PRO A 7 5.16 19.83 -50.03
C PRO A 7 4.63 18.93 -51.21
N SER A 8 4.25 17.64 -50.99
CA SER A 8 2.94 17.06 -51.46
C SER A 8 2.70 15.53 -51.27
N ARG A 9 1.54 15.22 -50.66
CA ARG A 9 0.62 14.05 -50.73
C ARG A 9 0.93 12.81 -51.61
N LYS A 10 0.62 11.61 -51.07
CA LYS A 10 -0.55 10.77 -51.49
C LYS A 10 -0.93 9.68 -50.48
N LEU A 11 -2.10 9.06 -50.69
CA LEU A 11 -2.82 8.11 -49.81
C LEU A 11 -2.67 6.66 -50.29
N SER A 12 -2.88 5.68 -49.38
CA SER A 12 -3.58 4.42 -49.69
C SER A 12 -4.04 3.70 -48.41
N ASP A 13 -5.34 3.37 -48.35
CA ASP A 13 -5.88 2.32 -47.46
C ASP A 13 -5.34 0.93 -47.85
N THR A 14 -5.33 0.00 -46.88
CA THR A 14 -6.03 -1.30 -46.99
C THR A 14 -6.07 -2.03 -45.63
N ASP A 15 -7.26 -2.49 -45.24
CA ASP A 15 -7.43 -3.55 -44.24
C ASP A 15 -6.79 -4.87 -44.70
N PHE A 16 -6.37 -5.71 -43.76
CA PHE A 16 -6.11 -7.13 -44.03
C PHE A 16 -6.69 -8.03 -42.92
N LEU A 17 -7.85 -8.63 -43.22
CA LEU A 17 -8.52 -9.65 -42.43
C LEU A 17 -9.29 -10.55 -43.40
N MET A 18 -8.87 -11.82 -43.54
CA MET A 18 -9.61 -13.01 -44.05
C MET A 18 -8.55 -14.12 -44.31
N VAL A 19 -8.61 -15.28 -43.64
CA VAL A 19 -9.52 -16.43 -43.84
C VAL A 19 -9.15 -17.30 -45.05
N THR A 20 -8.72 -18.52 -44.68
CA THR A 20 -8.56 -19.81 -45.39
C THR A 20 -9.28 -20.05 -46.72
N ALA A 21 -8.61 -20.74 -47.66
CA ALA A 21 -9.02 -22.09 -48.14
C ALA A 21 -7.94 -22.82 -48.99
N GLN A 22 -8.15 -24.14 -49.13
CA GLN A 22 -7.41 -25.24 -49.79
C GLN A 22 -7.12 -25.02 -51.30
N ALA A 23 -6.40 -25.88 -52.05
CA ALA A 23 -6.11 -27.33 -51.94
C ALA A 23 -4.72 -27.69 -52.60
N ASP A 24 -4.30 -28.93 -52.92
CA ASP A 24 -4.93 -30.27 -52.92
C ASP A 24 -3.93 -31.45 -52.94
N SER A 25 -4.37 -32.67 -52.60
CA SER A 25 -4.24 -33.91 -53.42
C SER A 25 -4.64 -35.17 -52.63
N HIS A 26 -5.31 -36.13 -53.30
CA HIS A 26 -6.13 -37.21 -52.72
C HIS A 26 -5.44 -38.61 -52.63
N LYS A 27 -5.91 -39.50 -51.73
CA LYS A 27 -6.80 -40.65 -52.05
C LYS A 27 -7.14 -41.57 -50.85
N GLU A 28 -8.25 -42.29 -50.97
CA GLU A 28 -9.00 -43.01 -49.91
C GLU A 28 -8.80 -44.54 -49.93
N ASN A 29 -9.03 -45.23 -48.79
CA ASN A 29 -10.19 -46.15 -48.63
C ASN A 29 -10.23 -46.91 -47.27
N TYR A 30 -11.46 -47.24 -46.83
CA TYR A 30 -11.87 -48.02 -45.64
C TYR A 30 -12.48 -49.40 -46.10
N PRO A 31 -13.07 -50.25 -45.24
CA PRO A 31 -12.46 -51.13 -44.22
C PRO A 31 -12.81 -52.63 -44.39
N ALA A 32 -12.26 -53.52 -43.53
CA ALA A 32 -12.75 -54.91 -43.42
C ALA A 32 -12.58 -55.54 -42.03
N SER A 33 -13.49 -56.49 -41.72
CA SER A 33 -13.51 -57.49 -40.63
C SER A 33 -14.45 -58.62 -41.11
N PRO A 34 -14.46 -59.87 -40.57
CA PRO A 34 -14.05 -60.29 -39.21
C PRO A 34 -13.32 -61.67 -39.13
N MET A 35 -13.33 -62.27 -37.92
CA MET A 35 -13.15 -63.70 -37.54
C MET A 35 -11.76 -64.27 -37.14
N ASN A 36 -11.64 -64.49 -35.82
CA ASN A 36 -11.11 -65.67 -35.09
C ASN A 36 -10.13 -66.67 -35.76
N THR A 37 -8.99 -66.93 -35.09
CA THR A 37 -8.78 -68.21 -34.36
C THR A 37 -7.56 -68.23 -33.41
N THR A 38 -7.83 -68.61 -32.15
CA THR A 38 -6.99 -69.37 -31.20
C THR A 38 -5.45 -69.41 -31.33
N ARG A 39 -4.74 -69.01 -30.26
CA ARG A 39 -4.05 -69.98 -29.36
C ARG A 39 -3.75 -69.40 -27.98
N ALA A 40 -4.14 -70.11 -26.93
CA ALA A 40 -3.93 -69.69 -25.54
C ALA A 40 -2.50 -69.98 -25.04
N LYS A 41 -2.01 -69.15 -24.10
CA LYS A 41 -1.12 -69.60 -23.02
C LYS A 41 -1.47 -68.86 -21.72
N LEU A 42 -1.96 -69.63 -20.76
CA LEU A 42 -2.43 -69.19 -19.45
C LEU A 42 -1.24 -69.00 -18.49
N LYS A 43 -1.12 -67.85 -17.81
CA LYS A 43 -0.41 -67.82 -16.51
C LYS A 43 -0.84 -66.67 -15.58
N LYS A 44 -1.63 -67.06 -14.57
CA LYS A 44 -1.89 -66.40 -13.28
C LYS A 44 -2.27 -64.91 -13.27
N SER A 45 -3.57 -64.68 -13.04
CA SER A 45 -4.07 -63.50 -12.36
C SER A 45 -3.37 -63.29 -11.00
N LYS A 46 -3.17 -62.03 -10.66
CA LYS A 46 -3.11 -61.53 -9.29
C LYS A 46 -3.85 -60.22 -9.29
N ASP A 47 -5.03 -60.19 -8.66
CA ASP A 47 -5.79 -58.96 -8.50
C ASP A 47 -4.92 -57.91 -7.78
N LYS A 48 -4.95 -56.71 -8.34
CA LYS A 48 -4.43 -55.52 -7.71
C LYS A 48 -5.43 -54.41 -7.97
N ASP A 49 -6.35 -54.24 -7.02
CA ASP A 49 -7.19 -53.06 -6.95
C ASP A 49 -6.33 -51.79 -7.02
N SER A 50 -6.92 -50.78 -7.66
CA SER A 50 -6.28 -49.60 -8.21
C SER A 50 -5.56 -48.72 -7.17
N PRO A 51 -4.21 -48.69 -7.14
CA PRO A 51 -3.48 -47.75 -6.26
C PRO A 51 -3.54 -46.31 -6.78
N VAL A 52 -3.71 -46.14 -8.09
CA VAL A 52 -3.58 -44.85 -8.79
C VAL A 52 -4.71 -43.87 -8.45
N ALA A 53 -5.92 -44.38 -8.19
CA ALA A 53 -7.05 -43.53 -7.81
C ALA A 53 -6.88 -42.95 -6.40
N MET A 54 -6.35 -43.74 -5.45
CA MET A 54 -6.05 -43.27 -4.09
C MET A 54 -4.94 -42.22 -4.08
N ASP A 55 -3.88 -42.43 -4.86
CA ASP A 55 -2.73 -41.51 -4.96
C ASP A 55 -3.14 -40.15 -5.55
N LEU A 56 -4.06 -40.15 -6.54
CA LEU A 56 -4.65 -38.94 -7.10
C LEU A 56 -5.52 -38.18 -6.09
N VAL A 57 -6.43 -38.88 -5.38
CA VAL A 57 -7.29 -38.23 -4.37
C VAL A 57 -6.45 -37.63 -3.24
N GLN A 58 -5.45 -38.37 -2.74
CA GLN A 58 -4.53 -37.85 -1.71
C GLN A 58 -3.68 -36.66 -2.20
N THR A 59 -3.31 -36.64 -3.48
CA THR A 59 -2.59 -35.50 -4.08
C THR A 59 -3.47 -34.26 -4.20
N GLU A 60 -4.75 -34.41 -4.55
CA GLU A 60 -5.72 -33.30 -4.60
C GLU A 60 -6.05 -32.77 -3.20
N GLU A 61 -6.35 -33.66 -2.23
CA GLU A 61 -6.58 -33.28 -0.83
C GLU A 61 -5.38 -32.56 -0.20
N ALA A 62 -4.15 -33.05 -0.45
CA ALA A 62 -2.94 -32.39 0.01
C ALA A 62 -2.72 -31.03 -0.68
N PHE A 63 -3.09 -30.90 -1.96
CA PHE A 63 -2.99 -29.64 -2.69
C PHE A 63 -3.99 -28.61 -2.15
N ASP A 64 -5.23 -29.00 -1.82
CA ASP A 64 -6.19 -28.11 -1.17
C ASP A 64 -5.75 -27.71 0.25
N GLN A 65 -5.11 -28.61 1.00
CA GLN A 65 -4.45 -28.26 2.27
C GLN A 65 -3.36 -27.21 2.08
N LEU A 66 -2.52 -27.33 1.03
CA LEU A 66 -1.52 -26.32 0.68
C LEU A 66 -2.16 -24.97 0.30
N LEU A 67 -3.28 -24.97 -0.43
CA LEU A 67 -4.01 -23.72 -0.75
C LEU A 67 -4.65 -23.06 0.48
N ASN A 68 -5.03 -23.85 1.49
CA ASN A 68 -5.46 -23.35 2.80
C ASN A 68 -4.28 -22.81 3.62
N GLU A 69 -3.14 -23.49 3.63
CA GLU A 69 -1.92 -23.07 4.34
C GLU A 69 -1.36 -21.75 3.79
N LEU A 70 -1.42 -21.56 2.48
CA LEU A 70 -1.07 -20.33 1.76
C LEU A 70 -2.21 -19.28 1.75
N GLN A 71 -3.33 -19.56 2.41
CA GLN A 71 -4.52 -18.69 2.52
C GLN A 71 -5.00 -18.11 1.16
N VAL A 72 -4.94 -18.92 0.10
CA VAL A 72 -5.32 -18.47 -1.25
C VAL A 72 -6.82 -18.15 -1.30
N PRO A 73 -7.24 -16.93 -1.71
CA PRO A 73 -8.65 -16.55 -1.79
C PRO A 73 -9.49 -17.47 -2.66
N GLU A 74 -10.72 -17.77 -2.21
CA GLU A 74 -11.67 -18.65 -2.91
C GLU A 74 -11.86 -18.32 -4.40
N VAL A 75 -11.89 -17.02 -4.76
CA VAL A 75 -12.04 -16.56 -6.16
C VAL A 75 -10.90 -17.06 -7.08
N LEU A 76 -9.74 -17.40 -6.53
CA LEU A 76 -8.58 -17.92 -7.27
C LEU A 76 -8.51 -19.46 -7.27
N ARG A 77 -9.13 -20.15 -6.30
CA ARG A 77 -9.07 -21.61 -6.17
C ARG A 77 -9.59 -22.36 -7.41
N PRO A 78 -10.72 -21.97 -8.05
CA PRO A 78 -11.18 -22.60 -9.30
C PRO A 78 -10.19 -22.52 -10.47
N LYS A 79 -9.25 -21.55 -10.46
CA LYS A 79 -8.18 -21.45 -11.47
C LYS A 79 -7.03 -22.41 -11.15
N LEU A 80 -6.70 -22.58 -9.88
CA LEU A 80 -5.64 -23.47 -9.41
C LEU A 80 -6.07 -24.95 -9.40
N ALA A 81 -7.34 -25.24 -9.18
CA ALA A 81 -7.91 -26.58 -9.28
C ALA A 81 -7.72 -27.22 -10.67
N ARG A 82 -7.64 -26.40 -11.73
CA ARG A 82 -7.43 -26.82 -13.13
C ARG A 82 -5.96 -27.09 -13.50
N ILE A 83 -5.03 -26.93 -12.56
CA ILE A 83 -3.60 -27.21 -12.80
C ILE A 83 -3.38 -28.72 -12.96
N GLU A 84 -2.46 -29.12 -13.83
CA GLU A 84 -2.11 -30.53 -14.05
C GLU A 84 -1.58 -31.21 -12.78
N SER A 85 -1.99 -32.46 -12.55
CA SER A 85 -1.60 -33.25 -11.36
C SER A 85 -0.08 -33.31 -11.15
N GLY A 86 0.72 -33.40 -12.21
CA GLY A 86 2.19 -33.37 -12.13
C GLY A 86 2.75 -32.05 -11.58
N VAL A 87 2.10 -30.92 -11.87
CA VAL A 87 2.46 -29.59 -11.34
C VAL A 87 2.00 -29.45 -9.89
N LYS A 88 0.81 -29.94 -9.53
CA LYS A 88 0.35 -30.01 -8.12
C LYS A 88 1.32 -30.82 -7.26
N ALA A 89 1.74 -32.00 -7.73
CA ALA A 89 2.73 -32.83 -7.05
C ALA A 89 4.12 -32.15 -6.95
N ALA A 90 4.52 -31.36 -7.94
CA ALA A 90 5.75 -30.55 -7.87
C ALA A 90 5.64 -29.41 -6.85
N MET A 91 4.49 -28.73 -6.79
CA MET A 91 4.20 -27.68 -5.80
C MET A 91 4.24 -28.25 -4.37
N LEU A 92 3.59 -29.39 -4.14
CA LEU A 92 3.62 -30.09 -2.85
C LEU A 92 5.05 -30.47 -2.42
N LYS A 93 5.86 -31.01 -3.34
CA LYS A 93 7.28 -31.29 -3.09
C LYS A 93 8.05 -30.01 -2.75
N SER A 94 7.79 -28.91 -3.46
CA SER A 94 8.45 -27.63 -3.21
C SER A 94 8.10 -27.04 -1.83
N SER A 95 6.83 -27.11 -1.43
CA SER A 95 6.39 -26.69 -0.08
C SER A 95 7.10 -27.53 1.00
N GLN A 96 7.12 -28.85 0.85
CA GLN A 96 7.85 -29.73 1.78
C GLN A 96 9.35 -29.44 1.85
N THR A 97 9.99 -28.96 0.78
CA THR A 97 11.39 -28.53 0.83
C THR A 97 11.57 -27.17 1.52
N ILE A 98 10.63 -26.24 1.36
CA ILE A 98 10.62 -24.94 2.06
C ILE A 98 10.45 -25.18 3.57
N SER A 99 9.41 -25.91 3.99
CA SER A 99 9.13 -26.21 5.40
C SER A 99 10.23 -26.99 6.12
N LYS A 100 11.11 -27.69 5.39
CA LYS A 100 12.21 -28.50 5.97
C LYS A 100 13.59 -27.84 5.94
N GLY A 101 13.72 -26.63 5.37
CA GLY A 101 14.93 -25.80 5.41
C GLY A 101 16.16 -26.47 4.78
N SER A 102 16.29 -26.40 3.45
CA SER A 102 17.46 -26.92 2.73
C SER A 102 18.60 -25.89 2.60
N PRO A 103 19.88 -26.30 2.66
CA PRO A 103 21.04 -25.42 2.46
C PRO A 103 21.15 -24.93 1.00
N PRO A 104 21.95 -23.89 0.72
CA PRO A 104 22.10 -23.34 -0.62
C PRO A 104 22.64 -24.38 -1.62
N LEU A 105 21.98 -24.46 -2.78
CA LEU A 105 22.40 -25.29 -3.91
C LEU A 105 23.78 -24.86 -4.41
N GLN A 106 24.75 -25.78 -4.37
CA GLN A 106 26.00 -25.62 -5.12
C GLN A 106 25.70 -25.68 -6.63
N PRO A 107 26.35 -24.85 -7.46
CA PRO A 107 26.25 -24.99 -8.91
C PRO A 107 26.85 -26.34 -9.36
N PRO A 108 26.28 -26.98 -10.40
CA PRO A 108 26.75 -28.29 -10.85
C PRO A 108 28.20 -28.22 -11.35
N GLN A 109 29.01 -29.21 -10.99
CA GLN A 109 30.38 -29.33 -11.47
C GLN A 109 30.41 -29.63 -12.96
N ALA A 110 30.95 -28.71 -13.75
CA ALA A 110 31.27 -28.97 -15.15
C ALA A 110 32.48 -29.93 -15.26
N PRO A 111 32.47 -30.90 -16.20
CA PRO A 111 33.58 -31.83 -16.37
C PRO A 111 34.84 -31.12 -16.89
N HIS A 112 36.01 -31.57 -16.43
CA HIS A 112 37.31 -31.01 -16.79
C HIS A 112 37.70 -31.28 -18.25
N THR A 113 37.66 -30.25 -19.11
CA THR A 113 38.57 -30.15 -20.28
C THR A 113 38.98 -28.69 -20.56
N LEU A 114 40.30 -28.43 -20.52
CA LEU A 114 41.08 -27.42 -21.27
C LEU A 114 40.38 -26.07 -21.62
N ARG A 115 40.81 -24.90 -21.14
CA ARG A 115 42.15 -24.30 -21.35
C ARG A 115 42.23 -22.97 -20.58
N LYS A 116 43.33 -22.72 -19.84
CA LYS A 116 43.55 -21.44 -19.15
C LYS A 116 43.94 -20.33 -20.12
N SER A 117 43.33 -19.15 -19.99
CA SER A 117 43.91 -17.85 -20.32
C SER A 117 43.65 -16.87 -19.17
N GLN A 118 44.63 -16.02 -18.86
CA GLN A 118 44.55 -15.00 -17.81
C GLN A 118 44.37 -13.62 -18.45
N SER A 119 43.63 -12.70 -17.81
CA SER A 119 44.15 -11.35 -17.48
C SER A 119 43.17 -10.52 -16.62
N ALA A 120 43.75 -9.53 -15.91
CA ALA A 120 43.19 -8.31 -15.27
C ALA A 120 41.78 -8.36 -14.62
N GLN A 121 41.58 -8.11 -13.32
CA GLN A 121 41.91 -6.92 -12.50
C GLN A 121 41.31 -5.58 -12.96
N SER A 122 40.36 -5.09 -12.15
CA SER A 122 40.19 -3.68 -11.71
C SER A 122 39.97 -2.56 -12.74
N ILE A 123 38.81 -1.89 -12.63
CA ILE A 123 38.71 -0.41 -12.63
C ILE A 123 37.58 -0.02 -11.65
N SER A 124 37.88 0.91 -10.74
CA SER A 124 36.88 1.69 -9.99
C SER A 124 36.86 3.14 -10.48
N THR A 125 35.67 3.72 -10.50
CA THR A 125 35.27 5.14 -10.33
C THR A 125 36.26 6.27 -10.62
N MET A 126 35.91 7.15 -11.58
CA MET A 126 36.64 8.35 -12.05
C MET A 126 35.66 9.31 -12.80
N THR A 127 35.67 10.67 -12.78
CA THR A 127 36.24 11.70 -11.86
C THR A 127 35.69 13.12 -12.20
N THR A 128 35.61 14.05 -11.22
CA THR A 128 35.73 15.55 -11.36
C THR A 128 34.65 16.35 -12.16
N PRO A 129 34.64 17.73 -12.21
CA PRO A 129 35.65 18.75 -11.79
C PRO A 129 35.23 19.86 -10.79
N LEU A 130 36.10 20.25 -9.82
CA LEU A 130 37.14 21.35 -9.83
C LEU A 130 36.52 22.76 -9.67
N LEU A 131 37.11 23.84 -9.11
CA LEU A 131 38.41 24.29 -8.50
C LEU A 131 38.05 25.62 -7.73
N PRO A 132 38.92 26.55 -7.24
CA PRO A 132 40.40 26.59 -7.00
C PRO A 132 40.75 26.96 -5.52
N GLU A 133 41.98 27.19 -5.01
CA GLU A 133 43.38 26.90 -5.42
C GLU A 133 44.34 26.90 -4.20
N HIS A 134 45.68 26.83 -4.44
CA HIS A 134 46.78 27.14 -3.50
C HIS A 134 46.97 26.18 -2.29
N ALA A 135 48.17 26.04 -1.67
CA ALA A 135 49.52 26.52 -1.99
C ALA A 135 50.59 25.45 -1.63
N GLN A 136 51.88 25.80 -1.69
CA GLN A 136 53.05 24.97 -1.33
C GLN A 136 54.20 25.87 -0.78
N PRO A 137 55.50 25.47 -0.67
CA PRO A 137 56.18 24.15 -0.59
C PRO A 137 57.12 24.03 0.65
N THR A 138 57.84 22.92 0.93
CA THR A 138 59.18 22.55 0.40
C THR A 138 59.60 21.11 0.81
N SER A 139 60.71 20.61 0.27
CA SER A 139 61.07 19.16 0.15
C SER A 139 62.62 18.96 0.30
N PRO A 140 63.32 17.86 -0.10
CA PRO A 140 62.99 16.42 -0.32
C PRO A 140 64.07 15.35 0.11
N LYS A 141 63.72 14.04 0.06
CA LYS A 141 64.59 12.82 -0.16
C LYS A 141 65.59 12.42 0.98
N SER A 142 66.10 11.17 1.14
CA SER A 142 66.39 10.09 0.16
C SER A 142 66.60 8.66 0.74
N THR A 143 66.18 7.63 -0.03
CA THR A 143 66.80 6.27 -0.23
C THR A 143 66.88 5.17 0.86
N THR A 144 67.18 3.95 0.37
CA THR A 144 66.88 2.61 0.91
C THR A 144 68.12 1.74 1.25
N ARG A 145 67.87 0.61 1.95
CA ARG A 145 68.51 -0.74 1.81
C ARG A 145 69.66 -1.11 2.77
N GLY A 146 69.47 -2.23 3.51
CA GLY A 146 70.47 -2.93 4.35
C GLY A 146 69.95 -4.30 4.81
N LYS A 147 70.81 -5.25 5.22
CA LYS A 147 70.46 -6.69 5.42
C LYS A 147 70.80 -7.24 6.82
N SER A 148 69.96 -8.18 7.30
CA SER A 148 70.25 -9.45 8.01
C SER A 148 71.29 -9.54 9.16
N VAL A 149 70.85 -10.03 10.34
CA VAL A 149 71.66 -10.80 11.32
C VAL A 149 70.77 -11.84 12.05
N ASP A 150 71.29 -13.06 12.26
CA ASP A 150 70.69 -14.20 12.98
C ASP A 150 71.53 -14.54 14.24
N VAL A 151 70.92 -14.85 15.41
CA VAL A 151 71.58 -15.44 16.62
C VAL A 151 70.54 -16.23 17.48
N PRO A 152 70.88 -17.32 18.24
CA PRO A 152 69.94 -18.42 18.52
C PRO A 152 69.66 -18.89 20.00
N ARG A 153 68.45 -19.44 20.22
CA ARG A 153 68.08 -20.75 20.86
C ARG A 153 68.43 -21.17 22.33
N THR A 154 67.39 -21.20 23.21
CA THR A 154 67.05 -22.18 24.32
C THR A 154 67.89 -22.21 25.64
N PRO A 155 67.52 -22.91 26.78
CA PRO A 155 66.43 -23.93 27.01
C PRO A 155 65.64 -24.00 28.38
N LYS A 156 64.41 -24.60 28.33
CA LYS A 156 63.67 -25.49 29.30
C LYS A 156 63.41 -25.05 30.79
N PRO A 157 62.58 -25.77 31.61
CA PRO A 157 61.71 -26.98 31.41
C PRO A 157 60.17 -26.71 31.58
N GLU A 158 59.19 -27.49 31.07
CA GLU A 158 58.71 -28.88 31.39
C GLU A 158 58.18 -29.05 32.83
N GLN A 159 56.98 -29.59 33.16
CA GLN A 159 55.95 -30.44 32.49
C GLN A 159 54.51 -29.91 32.86
N GLN A 160 53.32 -30.44 32.50
CA GLN A 160 52.84 -31.81 32.22
C GLN A 160 51.49 -31.80 31.43
N LYS A 161 51.03 -32.94 30.90
CA LYS A 161 49.86 -33.04 29.98
C LYS A 161 48.61 -33.65 30.63
N THR A 162 47.42 -33.20 30.23
CA THR A 162 46.19 -34.03 30.11
C THR A 162 45.35 -33.60 28.89
N ALA A 163 44.46 -34.48 28.43
CA ALA A 163 43.91 -34.46 27.07
C ALA A 163 42.84 -33.37 26.80
N LYS A 164 42.78 -32.90 25.56
CA LYS A 164 41.60 -32.22 24.99
C LYS A 164 40.95 -33.11 23.94
N GLU A 165 39.71 -33.51 24.19
CA GLU A 165 38.85 -34.04 23.14
C GLU A 165 38.61 -32.95 22.07
N LYS A 166 38.69 -33.35 20.79
CA LYS A 166 38.21 -32.50 19.70
C LYS A 166 36.68 -32.57 19.66
N GLY A 167 36.04 -31.73 20.46
CA GLY A 167 34.64 -31.38 20.27
C GLY A 167 34.44 -30.87 18.84
N LYS A 168 33.82 -31.71 18.00
CA LYS A 168 33.52 -31.40 16.61
C LYS A 168 32.50 -30.25 16.62
N LYS A 169 32.96 -29.03 16.33
CA LYS A 169 32.12 -27.83 16.32
C LYS A 169 31.10 -27.96 15.19
N ASP A 170 29.96 -28.55 15.52
CA ASP A 170 28.88 -28.74 14.57
C ASP A 170 28.41 -27.36 14.13
N LYS A 171 28.58 -27.07 12.84
CA LYS A 171 28.37 -25.73 12.30
C LYS A 171 26.87 -25.60 12.11
N GLY A 172 26.21 -25.13 13.18
CA GLY A 172 24.76 -25.16 13.37
C GLY A 172 23.98 -24.95 12.08
N ARG A 173 23.38 -26.04 11.62
CA ARG A 173 22.27 -26.07 10.66
C ARG A 173 21.30 -24.95 11.06
N GLU A 174 21.04 -24.00 10.16
CA GLU A 174 19.97 -23.01 10.39
C GLU A 174 18.66 -23.79 10.56
N THR A 175 18.24 -23.93 11.82
CA THR A 175 16.98 -24.55 12.16
C THR A 175 15.85 -23.63 11.71
N ALA A 176 14.80 -24.22 11.14
CA ALA A 176 13.58 -23.50 10.79
C ALA A 176 13.17 -22.61 11.98
N VAL A 177 13.04 -21.31 11.74
CA VAL A 177 13.02 -20.33 12.82
C VAL A 177 11.64 -20.38 13.48
N SER A 178 11.57 -21.02 14.65
CA SER A 178 10.30 -21.30 15.30
C SER A 178 9.58 -20.03 15.78
N PRO A 179 8.24 -19.98 15.72
CA PRO A 179 7.43 -18.89 16.27
C PRO A 179 7.79 -18.55 17.72
N ARG A 180 7.97 -19.59 18.55
CA ARG A 180 8.37 -19.48 19.96
C ARG A 180 9.67 -18.72 20.19
N ARG A 181 10.64 -18.81 19.26
CA ARG A 181 11.90 -18.07 19.40
C ARG A 181 11.66 -16.57 19.35
N TYR A 182 10.82 -16.09 18.43
CA TYR A 182 10.47 -14.67 18.35
C TYR A 182 9.57 -14.23 19.50
N CYS A 183 8.65 -15.09 19.97
CA CYS A 183 7.83 -14.78 21.15
C CYS A 183 8.71 -14.58 22.40
N ASN A 184 9.61 -15.52 22.67
CA ASN A 184 10.56 -15.43 23.80
C ASN A 184 11.49 -14.22 23.67
N LEU A 185 11.99 -13.90 22.46
CA LEU A 185 12.77 -12.70 22.20
C LEU A 185 11.98 -11.42 22.51
N LEU A 186 10.78 -11.28 21.92
CA LEU A 186 9.93 -10.11 22.13
C LEU A 186 9.51 -9.96 23.60
N GLN A 187 9.36 -11.04 24.35
CA GLN A 187 9.05 -10.99 25.79
C GLN A 187 10.26 -10.58 26.65
N SER A 188 11.46 -11.09 26.33
CA SER A 188 12.65 -10.94 27.17
C SER A 188 13.50 -9.69 26.90
N ALA A 189 13.49 -9.14 25.68
CA ALA A 189 14.29 -7.97 25.31
C ALA A 189 13.48 -6.67 25.48
N SER A 190 14.10 -5.63 26.06
CA SER A 190 13.53 -4.27 26.03
C SER A 190 13.48 -3.74 24.60
N SER A 191 12.49 -2.90 24.29
CA SER A 191 12.34 -2.31 22.95
C SER A 191 13.59 -1.58 22.46
N LEU A 192 14.32 -0.90 23.36
CA LEU A 192 15.59 -0.19 23.10
C LEU A 192 16.80 -1.13 22.88
N GLN A 193 16.59 -2.45 23.00
CA GLN A 193 17.61 -3.48 22.84
C GLN A 193 17.25 -4.49 21.73
N LEU A 194 16.14 -4.27 21.02
CA LEU A 194 15.75 -5.11 19.89
C LEU A 194 16.68 -4.85 18.69
N ASP A 195 17.18 -5.92 18.10
CA ASP A 195 17.92 -5.84 16.83
C ASP A 195 16.93 -5.66 15.67
N ILE A 196 17.07 -4.54 14.95
CA ILE A 196 16.26 -4.17 13.78
C ILE A 196 16.23 -5.30 12.74
N GLU A 197 17.35 -5.98 12.49
CA GLU A 197 17.41 -7.07 11.50
C GLU A 197 16.61 -8.30 11.96
N VAL A 198 16.48 -8.52 13.26
CA VAL A 198 15.65 -9.59 13.81
C VAL A 198 14.16 -9.23 13.73
N VAL A 199 13.79 -7.95 13.93
CA VAL A 199 12.40 -7.48 13.71
C VAL A 199 12.03 -7.50 12.23
N LYS A 200 12.93 -7.07 11.33
CA LYS A 200 12.77 -7.22 9.86
C LYS A 200 12.56 -8.68 9.46
N LYS A 201 13.29 -9.62 10.07
CA LYS A 201 13.11 -11.06 9.83
C LYS A 201 11.76 -11.55 10.36
N LEU A 202 11.34 -11.15 11.57
CA LEU A 202 10.01 -11.45 12.12
C LEU A 202 8.89 -10.98 11.16
N ARG A 203 8.94 -9.74 10.68
CA ARG A 203 7.99 -9.21 9.68
C ARG A 203 7.91 -10.09 8.44
N LEU A 204 9.04 -10.59 7.94
CA LEU A 204 9.05 -11.50 6.79
C LEU A 204 8.41 -12.85 7.12
N MET A 205 8.63 -13.40 8.31
CA MET A 205 7.96 -14.63 8.75
C MET A 205 6.43 -14.42 8.79
N LEU A 206 5.97 -13.37 9.50
CA LEU A 206 4.54 -13.04 9.67
C LEU A 206 3.76 -12.84 8.36
N ARG A 207 4.45 -12.50 7.26
CA ARG A 207 3.83 -12.21 5.97
C ARG A 207 3.98 -13.33 4.94
N ASN A 208 5.05 -14.12 5.01
CA ASN A 208 5.43 -15.04 3.93
C ASN A 208 5.41 -16.53 4.34
N GLU A 209 5.36 -16.85 5.63
CA GLU A 209 5.30 -18.24 6.12
C GLU A 209 3.87 -18.76 6.17
N SER A 210 3.71 -20.04 6.53
CA SER A 210 2.42 -20.70 6.62
C SER A 210 1.46 -20.03 7.60
N ALA A 211 0.15 -20.20 7.36
CA ALA A 211 -0.89 -19.83 8.31
C ALA A 211 -0.61 -20.38 9.72
N SER A 212 -0.19 -21.65 9.81
CA SER A 212 0.16 -22.36 11.05
C SER A 212 1.34 -21.74 11.81
N TRP A 213 2.33 -21.16 11.11
CA TRP A 213 3.43 -20.43 11.76
C TRP A 213 2.90 -19.19 12.49
N THR A 214 2.03 -18.43 11.82
CA THR A 214 1.39 -17.23 12.40
C THR A 214 0.43 -17.59 13.52
N GLU A 215 -0.26 -18.72 13.40
CA GLU A 215 -1.18 -19.26 14.41
C GLU A 215 -0.43 -19.62 15.71
N GLU A 216 0.67 -20.37 15.64
CA GLU A 216 1.51 -20.66 16.81
C GLU A 216 2.14 -19.38 17.38
N PHE A 217 2.56 -18.42 16.55
CA PHE A 217 3.07 -17.12 17.02
C PHE A 217 2.02 -16.36 17.85
N VAL A 218 0.78 -16.28 17.37
CA VAL A 218 -0.32 -15.60 18.08
C VAL A 218 -0.65 -16.34 19.38
N TRP A 219 -0.87 -17.66 19.34
CA TRP A 219 -1.24 -18.45 20.52
C TRP A 219 -0.16 -18.50 21.60
N THR A 220 1.12 -18.45 21.24
CA THR A 220 2.23 -18.39 22.22
C THR A 220 2.47 -16.98 22.78
N GLY A 221 1.54 -16.05 22.52
CA GLY A 221 1.55 -14.69 23.08
C GLY A 221 2.40 -13.69 22.29
N GLY A 222 2.85 -14.04 21.09
CA GLY A 222 3.71 -13.20 20.25
C GLY A 222 3.08 -11.86 19.88
N TYR A 223 1.76 -11.81 19.65
CA TYR A 223 1.06 -10.54 19.38
C TYR A 223 1.02 -9.63 20.62
N ASN A 224 0.72 -10.18 21.81
CA ASN A 224 0.75 -9.40 23.05
C ASN A 224 2.16 -8.87 23.36
N ALA A 225 3.20 -9.67 23.08
CA ALA A 225 4.58 -9.23 23.21
C ALA A 225 4.94 -8.14 22.18
N LEU A 226 4.44 -8.24 20.93
CA LEU A 226 4.61 -7.20 19.92
C LEU A 226 3.93 -5.88 20.34
N LEU A 227 2.71 -5.94 20.91
CA LEU A 227 2.02 -4.76 21.45
C LEU A 227 2.75 -4.15 22.65
N LEU A 228 3.30 -4.97 23.55
CA LEU A 228 4.07 -4.49 24.69
C LEU A 228 5.31 -3.71 24.24
N ARG A 229 6.06 -4.24 23.27
CA ARG A 229 7.24 -3.56 22.71
C ARG A 229 6.85 -2.29 21.92
N LEU A 230 5.71 -2.32 21.22
CA LEU A 230 5.17 -1.12 20.58
C LEU A 230 4.74 -0.06 21.60
N GLN A 231 4.14 -0.43 22.73
CA GLN A 231 3.76 0.54 23.77
C GLN A 231 5.01 1.18 24.39
N GLU A 232 6.04 0.40 24.71
CA GLU A 232 7.31 0.91 25.24
C GLU A 232 7.98 1.94 24.31
N ILE A 233 8.04 1.68 23.00
CA ILE A 233 8.65 2.64 22.06
C ILE A 233 7.80 3.91 21.85
N LEU A 234 6.49 3.86 22.16
CA LEU A 234 5.61 5.04 22.15
C LEU A 234 5.75 5.89 23.42
N ASP A 235 6.07 5.27 24.57
CA ASP A 235 6.22 5.97 25.84
C ASP A 235 7.60 6.64 26.00
N VAL A 236 8.65 6.09 25.36
CA VAL A 236 10.03 6.59 25.40
C VAL A 236 10.23 7.83 24.49
N GLU A 237 11.21 8.67 24.83
CA GLU A 237 11.74 9.73 23.97
C GLU A 237 12.79 9.13 23.01
N TRP A 238 12.54 9.26 21.70
CA TRP A 238 13.34 8.60 20.66
C TRP A 238 14.70 9.27 20.46
N ARG A 239 15.75 8.48 20.28
CA ARG A 239 17.11 8.96 19.97
C ARG A 239 17.56 8.42 18.61
N GLU A 240 17.98 9.31 17.72
CA GLU A 240 18.43 8.95 16.37
C GLU A 240 19.60 7.95 16.41
N GLU A 241 20.58 8.19 17.28
CA GLU A 241 21.69 7.26 17.57
C GLU A 241 21.28 5.88 18.13
N GLN A 242 20.07 5.71 18.67
CA GLN A 242 19.55 4.42 19.14
C GLN A 242 18.65 3.72 18.11
N HIS A 243 18.31 4.40 17.00
CA HIS A 243 17.46 3.90 15.93
C HIS A 243 16.04 3.50 16.39
N ASP A 244 15.54 4.18 17.43
CA ASP A 244 14.22 3.96 18.02
C ASP A 244 13.08 4.14 16.98
N ASP A 245 13.27 5.07 16.04
CA ASP A 245 12.41 5.34 14.90
C ASP A 245 12.31 4.15 13.93
N GLN A 246 13.45 3.51 13.63
CA GLN A 246 13.52 2.33 12.78
C GLN A 246 12.92 1.10 13.46
N ILE A 247 13.07 0.98 14.78
CA ILE A 247 12.40 -0.06 15.58
C ILE A 247 10.89 0.16 15.55
N LEU A 248 10.39 1.37 15.79
CA LEU A 248 8.96 1.67 15.62
C LEU A 248 8.48 1.31 14.21
N HIS A 249 9.19 1.76 13.16
CA HIS A 249 8.83 1.49 11.77
C HIS A 249 8.67 -0.02 11.49
N GLU A 250 9.61 -0.86 11.92
CA GLU A 250 9.55 -2.30 11.68
C GLU A 250 8.58 -3.04 12.63
N LEU A 251 8.34 -2.55 13.85
CA LEU A 251 7.24 -3.03 14.71
C LEU A 251 5.87 -2.75 14.07
N LEU A 252 5.64 -1.54 13.55
CA LEU A 252 4.41 -1.20 12.80
C LEU A 252 4.25 -2.08 11.56
N ARG A 253 5.35 -2.42 10.87
CA ARG A 253 5.31 -3.37 9.76
C ARG A 253 5.00 -4.80 10.19
N CYS A 254 5.40 -5.25 11.38
CA CYS A 254 4.98 -6.53 11.94
C CYS A 254 3.46 -6.55 12.22
N VAL A 255 2.92 -5.47 12.80
CA VAL A 255 1.47 -5.31 13.00
C VAL A 255 0.72 -5.32 11.66
N LYS A 256 1.27 -4.65 10.63
CA LYS A 256 0.71 -4.66 9.28
C LYS A 256 0.85 -6.02 8.56
N ALA A 257 1.87 -6.80 8.87
CA ALA A 257 2.01 -8.16 8.34
C ALA A 257 0.94 -9.10 8.90
N LEU A 258 0.59 -8.97 10.19
CA LEU A 258 -0.49 -9.77 10.79
C LEU A 258 -1.84 -9.58 10.08
N SER A 259 -2.13 -8.41 9.50
CA SER A 259 -3.38 -8.18 8.78
C SER A 259 -3.49 -8.91 7.44
N THR A 260 -2.44 -9.59 6.96
CA THR A 260 -2.52 -10.44 5.76
C THR A 260 -2.97 -11.87 6.08
N SER A 261 -3.19 -12.22 7.36
CA SER A 261 -3.58 -13.57 7.79
C SER A 261 -4.85 -13.56 8.64
N ALA A 262 -5.73 -14.54 8.42
CA ALA A 262 -7.02 -14.62 9.11
C ALA A 262 -6.90 -14.64 10.64
N ILE A 263 -5.96 -15.43 11.20
CA ILE A 263 -5.68 -15.48 12.63
C ILE A 263 -5.04 -14.17 13.14
N GLY A 264 -4.20 -13.52 12.32
CA GLY A 264 -3.64 -12.21 12.63
C GLY A 264 -4.73 -11.12 12.68
N CYS A 265 -5.72 -11.16 11.78
CA CYS A 265 -6.91 -10.31 11.85
C CYS A 265 -7.77 -10.57 13.10
N VAL A 266 -7.84 -11.81 13.61
CA VAL A 266 -8.49 -12.09 14.91
C VAL A 266 -7.69 -11.47 16.06
N ALA A 267 -6.36 -11.60 16.07
CA ALA A 267 -5.50 -10.98 17.07
C ALA A 267 -5.58 -9.44 17.07
N LEU A 268 -5.55 -8.81 15.89
CA LEU A 268 -5.71 -7.35 15.75
C LEU A 268 -7.03 -6.84 16.32
N ARG A 269 -8.11 -7.64 16.26
CA ARG A 269 -9.41 -7.31 16.87
C ARG A 269 -9.43 -7.51 18.37
N SER A 270 -8.77 -8.55 18.91
CA SER A 270 -8.87 -8.92 20.34
C SER A 270 -8.31 -7.88 21.30
N CYS A 271 -7.46 -6.97 20.83
CA CYS A 271 -6.87 -5.89 21.62
C CYS A 271 -7.32 -4.48 21.20
N CYS A 272 -8.24 -4.37 20.22
CA CYS A 272 -8.77 -3.09 19.75
C CYS A 272 -9.43 -2.31 20.91
N PRO A 273 -9.13 -1.02 21.13
CA PRO A 273 -8.52 -0.06 20.19
C PRO A 273 -6.98 -0.01 20.14
N THR A 274 -6.26 -0.83 20.91
CA THR A 274 -4.79 -0.92 20.83
C THR A 274 -4.37 -1.76 19.62
N PRO A 275 -3.42 -1.31 18.77
CA PRO A 275 -2.57 -0.12 18.91
C PRO A 275 -3.12 1.15 18.22
N PHE A 276 -4.25 1.07 17.52
CA PHE A 276 -4.79 2.15 16.68
C PHE A 276 -4.98 3.49 17.43
N GLN A 277 -5.47 3.47 18.67
CA GLN A 277 -5.63 4.69 19.47
C GLN A 277 -4.28 5.31 19.89
N PRO A 278 -3.34 4.59 20.54
CA PRO A 278 -1.98 5.09 20.79
C PRO A 278 -1.29 5.68 19.55
N LEU A 279 -1.46 5.06 18.37
CA LEU A 279 -0.85 5.55 17.14
C LEU A 279 -1.47 6.85 16.60
N ILE A 280 -2.75 7.11 16.87
CA ILE A 280 -3.37 8.41 16.58
C ILE A 280 -2.88 9.46 17.59
N THR A 281 -2.81 9.12 18.88
CA THR A 281 -2.22 9.99 19.90
C THR A 281 -0.79 10.41 19.51
N LEU A 282 0.01 9.47 18.99
CA LEU A 282 1.34 9.74 18.46
C LEU A 282 1.30 10.74 17.29
N LEU A 283 0.44 10.54 16.29
CA LEU A 283 0.31 11.46 15.16
C LEU A 283 -0.10 12.88 15.59
N TYR A 284 -0.88 13.02 16.67
CA TYR A 284 -1.32 14.32 17.19
C TYR A 284 -0.34 14.95 18.20
N SER A 285 0.74 14.23 18.55
CA SER A 285 1.77 14.70 19.47
C SER A 285 2.90 15.47 18.76
N ASP A 286 3.68 16.19 19.56
CA ASP A 286 5.00 16.70 19.17
C ASP A 286 6.00 15.56 18.88
N LYS A 287 5.89 14.42 19.56
CA LYS A 287 6.65 13.17 19.32
C LYS A 287 6.31 12.43 18.01
N ARG A 288 5.46 12.97 17.13
CA ARG A 288 5.08 12.31 15.87
C ARG A 288 6.31 11.99 14.99
N PRO A 289 6.32 10.87 14.24
CA PRO A 289 7.51 10.48 13.49
C PRO A 289 7.91 11.51 12.43
N GLY A 290 9.20 11.85 12.36
CA GLY A 290 9.74 12.75 11.32
C GLY A 290 9.68 12.13 9.91
N GLU A 291 9.90 10.81 9.81
CA GLU A 291 9.84 10.09 8.53
C GLU A 291 8.39 9.94 8.03
N VAL A 292 8.13 10.46 6.82
CA VAL A 292 6.82 10.32 6.15
C VAL A 292 6.43 8.86 5.93
N GLY A 293 7.40 7.96 5.68
CA GLY A 293 7.17 6.52 5.54
C GLY A 293 6.54 5.88 6.79
N THR A 294 7.03 6.21 7.98
CA THR A 294 6.45 5.76 9.26
C THR A 294 5.06 6.34 9.47
N LYS A 295 4.83 7.63 9.19
CA LYS A 295 3.48 8.22 9.26
C LYS A 295 2.48 7.54 8.30
N GLN A 296 2.91 7.23 7.07
CA GLN A 296 2.11 6.46 6.10
C GLN A 296 1.73 5.08 6.63
N LEU A 297 2.64 4.39 7.34
CA LEU A 297 2.32 3.10 7.95
C LEU A 297 1.20 3.21 8.99
N ILE A 298 1.21 4.26 9.82
CA ILE A 298 0.14 4.51 10.81
C ILE A 298 -1.22 4.69 10.11
N VAL A 299 -1.32 5.60 9.13
CA VAL A 299 -2.59 5.82 8.39
C VAL A 299 -3.00 4.57 7.60
N GLY A 300 -2.03 3.79 7.11
CA GLY A 300 -2.28 2.49 6.49
C GLY A 300 -2.83 1.43 7.47
N LEU A 301 -2.43 1.47 8.74
CA LEU A 301 -3.01 0.62 9.80
C LEU A 301 -4.43 1.09 10.17
N LEU A 302 -4.70 2.39 10.16
CA LEU A 302 -6.06 2.91 10.36
C LEU A 302 -7.01 2.52 9.22
N LEU A 303 -6.53 2.46 7.98
CA LEU A 303 -7.29 1.94 6.84
C LEU A 303 -7.66 0.46 7.00
N ILE A 304 -6.78 -0.35 7.58
CA ILE A 304 -7.01 -1.78 7.84
C ILE A 304 -8.20 -2.01 8.79
N LEU A 305 -8.64 -1.02 9.59
CA LEU A 305 -9.86 -1.15 10.41
C LEU A 305 -11.11 -1.43 9.58
N PHE A 306 -11.19 -0.95 8.33
CA PHE A 306 -12.32 -1.23 7.44
C PHE A 306 -12.30 -2.68 6.91
N ASP A 307 -11.12 -3.28 6.76
CA ASP A 307 -10.94 -4.70 6.40
C ASP A 307 -11.10 -5.64 7.63
N LEU A 308 -10.75 -5.15 8.82
CA LEU A 308 -10.97 -5.87 10.09
C LEU A 308 -12.44 -5.89 10.49
N TYR A 309 -13.19 -4.82 10.22
CA TYR A 309 -14.61 -4.70 10.55
C TYR A 309 -15.45 -4.41 9.29
N PRO A 310 -15.52 -5.34 8.32
CA PRO A 310 -16.28 -5.14 7.11
C PRO A 310 -17.79 -5.20 7.45
N PRO A 311 -18.64 -4.31 6.89
CA PRO A 311 -20.05 -4.24 7.23
C PRO A 311 -20.81 -5.57 7.08
N SER A 312 -20.42 -6.39 6.11
CA SER A 312 -21.00 -7.72 5.84
C SER A 312 -20.78 -8.75 6.95
N SER A 313 -19.81 -8.51 7.84
CA SER A 313 -19.48 -9.39 8.97
C SER A 313 -19.91 -8.80 10.31
N LEU A 314 -20.47 -7.60 10.36
CA LEU A 314 -21.01 -7.05 11.60
C LEU A 314 -22.43 -7.62 11.85
N PRO A 315 -22.86 -7.77 13.11
CA PRO A 315 -24.25 -8.02 13.42
C PRO A 315 -25.12 -6.94 12.77
N SER A 316 -26.21 -7.34 12.12
CA SER A 316 -27.14 -6.38 11.52
C SER A 316 -27.74 -5.52 12.63
N THR A 317 -27.28 -4.27 12.76
CA THR A 317 -27.81 -3.28 13.69
C THR A 317 -29.26 -3.02 13.28
N GLY A 318 -30.19 -3.69 13.97
CA GLY A 318 -31.54 -3.92 13.46
C GLY A 318 -32.25 -2.62 13.06
N GLY A 319 -32.96 -2.67 11.95
CA GLY A 319 -33.90 -1.62 11.58
C GLY A 319 -34.90 -1.36 12.71
N VAL A 320 -35.47 -0.15 12.72
CA VAL A 320 -36.43 0.33 13.72
C VAL A 320 -37.43 -0.77 14.10
N PRO A 321 -37.53 -1.17 15.39
CA PRO A 321 -38.51 -2.17 15.79
C PRO A 321 -39.91 -1.57 15.64
N THR A 322 -40.58 -1.93 14.54
CA THR A 322 -42.01 -1.68 14.39
C THR A 322 -42.75 -2.52 15.41
N ASN A 323 -43.29 -1.84 16.42
CA ASN A 323 -43.92 -2.43 17.59
C ASN A 323 -45.13 -3.30 17.20
N THR A 324 -44.93 -4.63 17.14
CA THR A 324 -46.01 -5.62 17.09
C THR A 324 -45.86 -6.57 18.27
N ASN A 325 -46.93 -6.64 19.08
CA ASN A 325 -46.93 -7.33 20.37
C ASN A 325 -46.68 -8.84 20.21
N GLY A 326 -45.72 -9.40 20.96
CA GLY A 326 -45.41 -10.83 20.91
C GLY A 326 -44.50 -11.27 22.07
N THR A 327 -45.10 -11.58 23.21
CA THR A 327 -44.44 -12.07 24.43
C THR A 327 -43.51 -13.27 24.23
N THR A 328 -42.24 -13.15 24.63
CA THR A 328 -41.51 -14.21 25.37
C THR A 328 -40.44 -13.59 26.28
N ARG A 329 -40.33 -14.14 27.50
CA ARG A 329 -39.30 -13.77 28.49
C ARG A 329 -38.20 -14.83 28.47
N THR A 330 -36.94 -14.42 28.38
CA THR A 330 -35.80 -15.23 28.86
C THR A 330 -34.83 -14.34 29.62
N HIS A 331 -34.60 -14.68 30.89
CA HIS A 331 -33.53 -14.10 31.71
C HIS A 331 -32.25 -14.94 31.52
N GLY A 332 -31.08 -14.32 31.63
CA GLY A 332 -29.82 -15.07 31.76
C GLY A 332 -28.57 -14.25 31.50
N ARG A 333 -27.97 -13.68 32.55
CA ARG A 333 -26.57 -13.23 32.48
C ARG A 333 -25.66 -14.46 32.30
N SER A 334 -24.69 -14.36 31.41
CA SER A 334 -23.40 -15.05 31.61
C SER A 334 -22.28 -14.16 31.08
N LEU A 335 -21.30 -13.87 31.93
CA LEU A 335 -20.03 -13.27 31.55
C LEU A 335 -19.11 -14.42 31.10
N SER A 336 -18.90 -14.59 29.80
CA SER A 336 -17.85 -15.48 29.28
C SER A 336 -16.54 -14.71 29.14
N VAL A 337 -15.42 -15.40 29.41
CA VAL A 337 -14.07 -14.84 29.40
C VAL A 337 -13.59 -14.66 27.95
N PRO A 338 -12.85 -13.59 27.57
CA PRO A 338 -12.65 -13.20 26.16
C PRO A 338 -11.88 -14.14 25.22
N TRP A 339 -11.53 -15.37 25.61
CA TRP A 339 -10.78 -16.32 24.77
C TRP A 339 -11.50 -17.65 24.49
N GLU A 340 -12.66 -17.92 25.11
CA GLU A 340 -13.51 -19.07 24.77
C GLU A 340 -14.57 -18.69 23.72
N VAL A 341 -14.12 -18.43 22.50
CA VAL A 341 -14.98 -18.51 21.31
C VAL A 341 -14.66 -19.81 20.60
N MET A 342 -15.37 -20.88 20.99
CA MET A 342 -15.47 -22.08 20.15
C MET A 342 -16.04 -21.68 18.78
N PRO A 343 -15.55 -22.26 17.66
CA PRO A 343 -15.99 -21.88 16.31
C PRO A 343 -17.41 -22.37 16.04
N GLY A 344 -18.40 -21.60 16.49
CA GLY A 344 -19.76 -21.67 15.98
C GLY A 344 -19.82 -21.13 14.53
N PRO A 345 -20.82 -21.53 13.73
CA PRO A 345 -20.89 -21.22 12.30
C PRO A 345 -21.19 -19.74 11.96
N SER A 346 -21.20 -18.83 12.94
CA SER A 346 -21.39 -17.40 12.71
C SER A 346 -20.06 -16.72 12.39
N SER A 347 -19.85 -16.34 11.13
CA SER A 347 -18.75 -15.49 10.65
C SER A 347 -18.84 -14.02 11.11
N LEU A 348 -19.57 -13.76 12.20
CA LEU A 348 -19.84 -12.43 12.72
C LEU A 348 -18.67 -11.93 13.60
N VAL A 349 -18.27 -10.70 13.35
CA VAL A 349 -17.23 -9.98 14.08
C VAL A 349 -17.89 -8.96 15.01
N THR A 350 -17.49 -8.97 16.28
CA THR A 350 -17.96 -7.98 17.27
C THR A 350 -16.98 -6.80 17.33
N LEU A 351 -17.50 -5.58 17.30
CA LEU A 351 -16.75 -4.35 17.53
C LEU A 351 -16.49 -4.15 19.04
N PRO A 352 -15.40 -3.46 19.43
CA PRO A 352 -15.17 -3.11 20.84
C PRO A 352 -16.26 -2.16 21.34
N ALA A 353 -16.82 -2.44 22.51
CA ALA A 353 -17.81 -1.57 23.14
C ALA A 353 -17.21 -0.16 23.39
N PRO A 354 -17.98 0.93 23.20
CA PRO A 354 -19.42 1.00 22.93
C PRO A 354 -19.81 1.00 21.44
N HIS A 355 -18.91 0.63 20.52
CA HIS A 355 -19.09 0.86 19.08
C HIS A 355 -20.00 -0.18 18.42
N ALA A 356 -21.06 0.30 17.75
CA ALA A 356 -21.98 -0.53 16.97
C ALA A 356 -21.63 -0.58 15.47
N THR A 357 -20.91 0.42 14.96
CA THR A 357 -20.49 0.50 13.54
C THR A 357 -19.01 0.85 13.42
N THR A 358 -18.37 0.41 12.33
CA THR A 358 -16.98 0.74 12.01
C THR A 358 -16.78 2.26 11.95
N PHE A 359 -17.74 3.00 11.41
CA PHE A 359 -17.71 4.47 11.45
C PHE A 359 -17.70 5.02 12.89
N SER A 360 -18.49 4.47 13.82
CA SER A 360 -18.49 4.94 15.22
C SER A 360 -17.15 4.71 15.93
N LEU A 361 -16.45 3.60 15.62
CA LEU A 361 -15.10 3.31 16.12
C LEU A 361 -14.06 4.23 15.49
N VAL A 362 -14.05 4.37 14.17
CA VAL A 362 -13.07 5.26 13.50
C VAL A 362 -13.32 6.73 13.85
N ARG A 363 -14.57 7.13 14.11
CA ARG A 363 -14.90 8.46 14.63
C ARG A 363 -14.36 8.69 16.03
N SER A 364 -14.52 7.77 16.99
CA SER A 364 -13.96 7.95 18.34
C SER A 364 -12.43 8.04 18.30
N LEU A 365 -11.80 7.20 17.49
CA LEU A 365 -10.37 7.24 17.21
C LEU A 365 -9.91 8.61 16.67
N LEU A 366 -10.58 9.18 15.67
CA LEU A 366 -10.25 10.51 15.11
C LEU A 366 -10.57 11.69 16.05
N LEU A 367 -11.38 11.47 17.08
CA LEU A 367 -11.71 12.44 18.11
C LEU A 367 -10.86 12.26 19.39
N THR A 368 -9.83 11.41 19.35
CA THR A 368 -8.81 11.31 20.40
C THR A 368 -8.19 12.70 20.60
N PRO A 369 -8.20 13.26 21.83
CA PRO A 369 -7.60 14.56 22.07
C PRO A 369 -6.08 14.52 21.82
N ALA A 370 -5.53 15.61 21.31
CA ALA A 370 -4.09 15.77 21.24
C ALA A 370 -3.51 15.75 22.68
N PRO A 371 -2.39 15.05 22.92
CA PRO A 371 -1.69 15.16 24.20
C PRO A 371 -1.19 16.61 24.40
N PRO A 372 -0.99 17.05 25.65
CA PRO A 372 -0.35 18.33 25.92
C PRO A 372 1.08 18.35 25.35
N PRO A 373 1.59 19.49 24.88
CA PRO A 373 2.99 19.62 24.46
C PRO A 373 3.95 19.26 25.60
N ALA A 374 5.03 18.55 25.31
CA ALA A 374 5.99 18.09 26.30
C ALA A 374 6.66 19.23 27.09
N GLU A 375 6.74 20.44 26.51
CA GLU A 375 7.39 21.61 27.08
C GLU A 375 6.45 22.63 27.78
N ASP A 376 5.11 22.44 27.75
CA ASP A 376 4.17 23.44 28.29
C ASP A 376 3.41 22.98 29.55
N PRO A 377 3.91 23.30 30.76
CA PRO A 377 3.26 22.95 32.04
C PRO A 377 2.10 23.88 32.42
N ARG A 378 1.60 24.73 31.52
CA ARG A 378 0.49 25.65 31.82
C ARG A 378 -0.78 24.89 32.17
N VAL A 379 -1.45 25.35 33.24
CA VAL A 379 -2.82 24.96 33.56
C VAL A 379 -3.72 25.28 32.36
N PRO A 380 -4.57 24.33 31.89
CA PRO A 380 -5.55 24.62 30.85
C PRO A 380 -6.46 25.77 31.26
N ILE A 381 -6.33 26.92 30.60
CA ILE A 381 -7.21 28.06 30.84
C ILE A 381 -8.55 27.71 30.21
N SER A 382 -9.52 27.31 31.02
CA SER A 382 -10.90 27.13 30.57
C SER A 382 -11.40 28.47 30.00
N PRO A 383 -11.79 28.53 28.72
CA PRO A 383 -12.35 29.76 28.15
C PRO A 383 -13.61 30.17 28.93
N HIS A 384 -13.86 31.47 29.01
CA HIS A 384 -15.06 31.98 29.69
C HIS A 384 -16.32 31.47 28.96
N PRO A 385 -17.43 31.12 29.64
CA PRO A 385 -18.60 30.49 29.00
C PRO A 385 -19.15 31.24 27.77
N PHE A 386 -19.16 32.57 27.80
CA PHE A 386 -19.49 33.42 26.64
C PHE A 386 -18.62 33.16 25.39
N ILE A 387 -17.34 32.83 25.57
CA ILE A 387 -16.42 32.48 24.49
C ILE A 387 -16.73 31.08 23.96
N GLU A 388 -17.14 30.15 24.82
CA GLU A 388 -17.58 28.80 24.42
C GLU A 388 -18.86 28.85 23.59
N GLU A 389 -19.85 29.65 23.98
CA GLU A 389 -21.11 29.84 23.25
C GLU A 389 -20.91 30.45 21.84
N LEU A 390 -19.87 31.27 21.65
CA LEU A 390 -19.52 31.86 20.35
C LEU A 390 -18.68 30.93 19.45
N HIS A 391 -18.10 29.86 19.99
CA HIS A 391 -17.14 29.03 19.26
C HIS A 391 -17.81 27.85 18.56
N THR A 392 -17.93 27.90 17.23
CA THR A 392 -18.33 26.73 16.45
C THR A 392 -17.26 25.63 16.59
N PRO A 393 -17.58 24.44 17.14
CA PRO A 393 -16.60 23.40 17.39
C PRO A 393 -16.04 22.83 16.09
N ARG A 394 -14.71 22.70 16.02
CA ARG A 394 -13.96 22.17 14.86
C ARG A 394 -13.35 20.83 15.22
N ILE A 395 -14.20 19.83 15.41
CA ILE A 395 -13.84 18.56 16.06
C ILE A 395 -12.75 17.77 15.31
N TYR A 396 -12.63 17.95 13.99
CA TYR A 396 -11.58 17.30 13.18
C TYR A 396 -10.37 18.19 12.92
N LYS A 397 -10.25 19.36 13.57
CA LYS A 397 -9.12 20.30 13.36
C LYS A 397 -7.78 19.60 13.61
N THR A 398 -7.68 18.81 14.68
CA THR A 398 -6.46 18.07 15.04
C THR A 398 -6.07 17.08 13.95
N TYR A 399 -7.02 16.24 13.50
CA TYR A 399 -6.79 15.31 12.39
C TYR A 399 -6.38 16.01 11.10
N LEU A 400 -7.08 17.09 10.72
CA LEU A 400 -6.78 17.85 9.52
C LEU A 400 -5.48 18.67 9.64
N GLN A 401 -4.87 18.78 10.82
CA GLN A 401 -3.57 19.44 10.97
C GLN A 401 -2.47 18.66 10.24
N GLU A 402 -2.48 17.32 10.25
CA GLU A 402 -1.53 16.52 9.44
C GLU A 402 -1.61 16.85 7.95
N LEU A 403 -2.84 16.95 7.41
CA LEU A 403 -3.05 17.34 6.01
C LEU A 403 -2.64 18.79 5.70
N ASN A 404 -2.90 19.73 6.62
CA ASN A 404 -2.47 21.12 6.48
C ASN A 404 -0.94 21.26 6.59
N ASP A 405 -0.30 20.43 7.41
CA ASP A 405 1.16 20.38 7.55
C ASP A 405 1.80 19.90 6.25
N ILE A 406 1.28 18.86 5.58
CA ILE A 406 1.74 18.47 4.23
C ILE A 406 1.61 19.66 3.25
N CYS A 407 0.49 20.39 3.30
CA CYS A 407 0.28 21.57 2.45
C CYS A 407 1.30 22.71 2.71
N ARG A 408 1.77 22.87 3.95
CA ARG A 408 2.75 23.88 4.37
C ARG A 408 4.18 23.43 4.07
N ASP A 409 4.53 22.23 4.48
CA ASP A 409 5.92 21.75 4.53
C ASP A 409 6.42 21.32 3.15
N TYR A 410 5.52 20.93 2.24
CA TYR A 410 5.81 20.59 0.84
C TYR A 410 5.19 21.59 -0.14
N PHE A 411 5.10 22.88 0.26
CA PHE A 411 4.37 23.91 -0.50
C PHE A 411 4.78 24.03 -1.99
N TRP A 412 6.05 23.75 -2.31
CA TRP A 412 6.60 23.83 -3.67
C TRP A 412 6.08 22.73 -4.61
N VAL A 413 5.42 21.68 -4.11
CA VAL A 413 4.77 20.66 -4.95
C VAL A 413 3.47 21.21 -5.58
N PHE A 414 2.87 22.23 -4.97
CA PHE A 414 1.54 22.76 -5.32
C PHE A 414 1.60 23.92 -6.35
N CYS A 415 2.46 23.78 -7.36
CA CYS A 415 2.77 24.83 -8.35
C CYS A 415 1.80 24.94 -9.55
N HIS A 416 0.69 24.21 -9.59
CA HIS A 416 -0.25 24.22 -10.73
C HIS A 416 -1.60 24.88 -10.38
N PRO A 417 -1.69 26.23 -10.28
CA PRO A 417 -2.89 26.93 -9.81
C PRO A 417 -4.12 26.74 -10.71
N ASN A 418 -3.93 26.37 -11.97
CA ASN A 418 -4.98 26.19 -12.97
C ASN A 418 -5.63 24.79 -12.95
N ASN A 419 -5.12 23.84 -12.17
CA ASN A 419 -5.66 22.49 -12.10
C ASN A 419 -7.06 22.49 -11.45
N THR A 420 -8.06 21.99 -12.16
CA THR A 420 -9.41 21.79 -11.65
C THR A 420 -9.45 20.70 -10.58
N ILE A 421 -10.49 20.73 -9.74
CA ILE A 421 -10.93 19.53 -9.04
C ILE A 421 -11.67 18.69 -10.07
N TRP A 422 -11.32 17.41 -10.22
CA TRP A 422 -11.89 16.60 -11.30
C TRP A 422 -13.35 16.26 -10.99
N ASN A 423 -14.22 16.38 -11.99
CA ASN A 423 -15.55 15.79 -11.93
C ASN A 423 -15.43 14.26 -12.02
N LEU A 424 -15.87 13.55 -10.99
CA LEU A 424 -15.80 12.09 -10.91
C LEU A 424 -16.60 11.42 -12.03
N ASP A 425 -17.76 11.96 -12.40
CA ASP A 425 -18.63 11.40 -13.44
C ASP A 425 -17.95 11.38 -14.81
N GLU A 426 -16.99 12.28 -15.04
CA GLU A 426 -16.22 12.42 -16.29
C GLU A 426 -14.84 11.73 -16.23
N THR A 427 -14.45 11.20 -15.06
CA THR A 427 -13.13 10.62 -14.79
C THR A 427 -13.08 9.11 -15.06
N ASP A 428 -12.10 8.67 -15.85
CA ASP A 428 -11.80 7.26 -16.12
C ASP A 428 -10.97 6.67 -14.96
N GLU A 429 -11.67 6.18 -13.93
CA GLU A 429 -11.07 5.70 -12.68
C GLU A 429 -10.10 4.52 -12.92
N ASP A 430 -10.52 3.51 -13.69
CA ASP A 430 -9.71 2.34 -14.05
C ASP A 430 -8.34 2.74 -14.64
N LYS A 431 -8.33 3.78 -15.48
CA LYS A 431 -7.13 4.28 -16.14
C LYS A 431 -6.22 5.11 -15.23
N VAL A 432 -6.77 5.72 -14.18
CA VAL A 432 -6.00 6.44 -13.16
C VAL A 432 -5.38 5.45 -12.18
N GLU A 433 -6.11 4.42 -11.76
CA GLU A 433 -5.65 3.40 -10.82
C GLU A 433 -4.72 2.37 -11.44
N LYS A 434 -4.78 2.16 -12.76
CA LYS A 434 -3.91 1.23 -13.48
C LYS A 434 -2.43 1.48 -13.12
N PRO A 435 -1.68 0.46 -12.65
CA PRO A 435 -0.28 0.59 -12.29
C PRO A 435 0.55 1.19 -13.43
N ARG A 436 1.34 2.21 -13.11
CA ARG A 436 2.25 2.89 -14.03
C ARG A 436 3.68 2.54 -13.64
N ALA A 437 4.53 2.32 -14.65
CA ALA A 437 5.96 2.16 -14.42
C ALA A 437 6.49 3.43 -13.71
N PRO A 438 7.36 3.29 -12.68
CA PRO A 438 7.92 4.44 -12.00
C PRO A 438 8.71 5.32 -12.98
N GLY A 439 8.30 6.59 -13.13
CA GLY A 439 9.04 7.57 -13.92
C GLY A 439 10.24 8.10 -13.14
N GLY A 440 11.17 8.79 -13.79
CA GLY A 440 12.43 9.25 -13.18
C GLY A 440 12.35 10.23 -11.99
N MET A 441 11.15 10.55 -11.50
CA MET A 441 10.90 11.37 -10.30
C MET A 441 10.25 10.59 -9.13
N THR A 442 10.00 9.29 -9.28
CA THR A 442 9.43 8.48 -8.18
C THR A 442 10.49 8.17 -7.12
N GLY A 443 10.13 8.29 -5.84
CA GLY A 443 11.04 8.02 -4.71
C GLY A 443 11.78 9.25 -4.18
N GLY A 444 11.45 10.46 -4.64
CA GLY A 444 11.84 11.69 -3.96
C GLY A 444 10.87 12.05 -2.82
N VAL A 445 11.31 12.92 -1.90
CA VAL A 445 10.50 13.36 -0.73
C VAL A 445 9.13 13.93 -1.10
N GLU A 446 9.02 14.58 -2.27
CA GLU A 446 7.77 15.09 -2.83
C GLU A 446 6.78 13.96 -3.17
N PHE A 447 7.29 12.86 -3.74
CA PHE A 447 6.49 11.71 -4.12
C PHE A 447 5.99 10.95 -2.88
N GLU A 448 6.80 10.89 -1.82
CA GLU A 448 6.39 10.32 -0.54
C GLU A 448 5.35 11.20 0.17
N ALA A 449 5.54 12.53 0.19
CA ALA A 449 4.55 13.46 0.74
C ALA A 449 3.21 13.38 -0.01
N MET A 450 3.21 13.32 -1.34
CA MET A 450 1.96 13.18 -2.11
C MET A 450 1.34 11.80 -1.96
N SER A 451 2.14 10.74 -1.80
CA SER A 451 1.65 9.40 -1.47
C SER A 451 0.98 9.37 -0.09
N TYR A 452 1.54 10.07 0.90
CA TYR A 452 0.96 10.23 2.23
C TYR A 452 -0.35 11.02 2.20
N MET A 453 -0.38 12.14 1.47
CA MET A 453 -1.59 12.92 1.26
C MET A 453 -2.69 12.11 0.55
N THR A 454 -2.33 11.32 -0.46
CA THR A 454 -3.24 10.41 -1.17
C THR A 454 -3.80 9.36 -0.22
N LEU A 455 -2.97 8.80 0.66
CA LEU A 455 -3.39 7.80 1.66
C LEU A 455 -4.38 8.40 2.67
N HIS A 456 -4.17 9.65 3.10
CA HIS A 456 -5.15 10.37 3.91
C HIS A 456 -6.49 10.59 3.19
N PHE A 457 -6.49 10.99 1.91
CA PHE A 457 -7.75 11.11 1.17
C PHE A 457 -8.45 9.75 0.98
N LYS A 458 -7.70 8.66 0.73
CA LYS A 458 -8.26 7.29 0.74
C LYS A 458 -8.92 6.93 2.08
N PHE A 459 -8.25 7.26 3.18
CA PHE A 459 -8.80 7.05 4.52
C PHE A 459 -10.07 7.90 4.76
N VAL A 460 -10.08 9.18 4.40
CA VAL A 460 -11.28 10.04 4.51
C VAL A 460 -12.42 9.51 3.62
N ASN A 461 -12.12 8.99 2.43
CA ASN A 461 -13.11 8.37 1.55
C ASN A 461 -13.68 7.07 2.15
N ALA A 462 -12.85 6.25 2.80
CA ALA A 462 -13.31 5.07 3.54
C ALA A 462 -14.18 5.43 4.76
N VAL A 463 -13.80 6.47 5.51
CA VAL A 463 -14.61 7.04 6.60
C VAL A 463 -15.97 7.55 6.08
N ALA A 464 -15.98 8.28 4.98
CA ALA A 464 -17.21 8.80 4.37
C ALA A 464 -18.11 7.67 3.85
N ALA A 465 -17.56 6.67 3.16
CA ALA A 465 -18.30 5.50 2.70
C ALA A 465 -18.87 4.69 3.89
N SER A 466 -18.12 4.55 4.98
CA SER A 466 -18.60 3.88 6.20
C SER A 466 -19.71 4.67 6.88
N ALA A 467 -19.67 6.01 6.88
CA ALA A 467 -20.76 6.86 7.37
C ALA A 467 -22.01 6.80 6.47
N GLU A 468 -21.84 6.75 5.14
CA GLU A 468 -22.92 6.58 4.16
C GLU A 468 -23.64 5.23 4.40
N GLN A 469 -22.89 4.17 4.72
CA GLN A 469 -23.43 2.84 5.06
C GLN A 469 -24.21 2.78 6.38
N VAL A 470 -23.98 3.69 7.34
CA VAL A 470 -24.78 3.75 8.58
C VAL A 470 -26.24 4.16 8.28
N ASN A 471 -26.47 4.89 7.18
CA ASN A 471 -27.80 5.24 6.66
C ASN A 471 -28.78 5.81 7.71
N VAL A 472 -28.31 6.78 8.49
CA VAL A 472 -29.08 7.51 9.50
C VAL A 472 -29.48 8.92 9.02
N PRO A 473 -30.56 9.53 9.57
CA PRO A 473 -30.99 10.88 9.22
C PRO A 473 -29.89 11.94 9.36
N ARG A 474 -29.98 13.04 8.60
CA ARG A 474 -28.93 14.07 8.48
C ARG A 474 -28.59 14.75 9.82
N GLU A 475 -29.57 14.82 10.70
CA GLU A 475 -29.51 15.41 12.03
C GLU A 475 -28.74 14.53 13.03
N HIS A 476 -28.63 13.22 12.75
CA HIS A 476 -27.92 12.28 13.60
C HIS A 476 -26.41 12.51 13.56
N GLU A 477 -25.74 12.45 14.71
CA GLU A 477 -24.30 12.73 14.81
C GLU A 477 -23.45 11.83 13.90
N LEU A 478 -23.84 10.55 13.80
CA LEU A 478 -23.18 9.55 12.95
C LEU A 478 -23.61 9.59 11.46
N SER A 479 -24.29 10.64 11.00
CA SER A 479 -24.66 10.76 9.58
C SER A 479 -23.48 11.18 8.70
N ALA A 480 -23.49 10.75 7.44
CA ALA A 480 -22.53 11.23 6.44
C ALA A 480 -22.61 12.75 6.26
N TYR A 481 -23.82 13.32 6.25
CA TYR A 481 -24.03 14.77 6.16
C TYR A 481 -23.30 15.50 7.30
N ARG A 482 -23.47 15.05 8.55
CA ARG A 482 -22.83 15.65 9.71
C ARG A 482 -21.31 15.51 9.67
N LEU A 483 -20.78 14.36 9.26
CA LEU A 483 -19.34 14.15 9.04
C LEU A 483 -18.78 15.22 8.09
N HIS A 484 -19.43 15.46 6.95
CA HIS A 484 -18.97 16.46 5.99
C HIS A 484 -19.09 17.89 6.54
N CYS A 485 -20.18 18.25 7.21
CA CYS A 485 -20.29 19.52 7.94
C CYS A 485 -19.09 19.75 8.87
N ASP A 486 -18.79 18.77 9.73
CA ASP A 486 -17.72 18.86 10.72
C ASP A 486 -16.31 18.92 10.09
N LEU A 487 -16.08 18.21 8.97
CA LEU A 487 -14.82 18.27 8.21
C LEU A 487 -14.62 19.63 7.51
N PHE A 488 -15.68 20.20 6.93
CA PHE A 488 -15.62 21.53 6.30
C PHE A 488 -15.48 22.65 7.34
N LEU A 489 -16.18 22.59 8.47
CA LEU A 489 -15.95 23.49 9.62
C LEU A 489 -14.52 23.40 10.15
N SER A 490 -13.91 22.21 10.09
CA SER A 490 -12.52 21.96 10.47
C SER A 490 -11.48 22.36 9.41
N GLY A 491 -11.91 22.76 8.20
CA GLY A 491 -11.05 23.37 7.17
C GLY A 491 -10.56 22.45 6.05
N ILE A 492 -11.24 21.33 5.76
CA ILE A 492 -10.84 20.42 4.67
C ILE A 492 -10.89 21.08 3.28
N ASP A 493 -11.74 22.11 3.10
CA ASP A 493 -11.81 22.93 1.89
C ASP A 493 -10.46 23.58 1.54
N ARG A 494 -9.74 24.08 2.56
CA ARG A 494 -8.42 24.71 2.40
C ARG A 494 -7.39 23.70 1.94
N VAL A 495 -7.38 22.51 2.54
CA VAL A 495 -6.53 21.38 2.12
C VAL A 495 -6.79 21.05 0.65
N ILE A 496 -8.05 20.85 0.27
CA ILE A 496 -8.45 20.53 -1.11
C ILE A 496 -8.03 21.62 -2.11
N LEU A 497 -8.20 22.90 -1.75
CA LEU A 497 -7.84 24.05 -2.59
C LEU A 497 -6.32 24.22 -2.80
N VAL A 498 -5.49 23.66 -1.92
CA VAL A 498 -4.03 23.54 -2.11
C VAL A 498 -3.69 22.24 -2.84
N ALA A 499 -4.20 21.11 -2.39
CA ALA A 499 -3.93 19.77 -2.91
C ALA A 499 -4.18 19.64 -4.42
N ARG A 500 -5.27 20.24 -4.93
CA ARG A 500 -5.59 20.29 -6.36
C ARG A 500 -4.47 20.88 -7.22
N LYS A 501 -3.56 21.67 -6.66
CA LYS A 501 -2.46 22.31 -7.40
C LYS A 501 -1.23 21.41 -7.55
N ALA A 502 -1.26 20.18 -7.04
CA ALA A 502 -0.24 19.17 -7.31
C ALA A 502 -0.31 18.72 -8.79
N SER A 503 0.81 18.22 -9.34
CA SER A 503 0.87 17.75 -10.73
C SER A 503 -0.15 16.64 -11.02
N THR A 504 -1.04 16.87 -12.00
CA THR A 504 -1.99 15.87 -12.52
C THR A 504 -1.30 14.73 -13.27
N THR A 505 -0.05 14.92 -13.70
CA THR A 505 0.74 13.92 -14.42
C THR A 505 1.44 12.96 -13.47
N TYR A 506 2.03 13.48 -12.38
CA TYR A 506 2.77 12.66 -11.40
C TYR A 506 1.89 12.10 -10.29
N TYR A 507 0.82 12.82 -9.90
CA TYR A 507 -0.03 12.46 -8.77
C TYR A 507 -1.51 12.26 -9.16
N PRO A 508 -1.86 11.59 -10.28
CA PRO A 508 -3.25 11.50 -10.74
C PRO A 508 -4.18 10.82 -9.72
N THR A 509 -3.66 9.89 -8.92
CA THR A 509 -4.42 9.24 -7.83
C THR A 509 -4.83 10.23 -6.74
N LEU A 510 -4.00 11.23 -6.39
CA LEU A 510 -4.38 12.27 -5.43
C LEU A 510 -5.61 13.05 -5.92
N HIS A 511 -5.63 13.42 -7.20
CA HIS A 511 -6.75 14.14 -7.82
C HIS A 511 -8.03 13.29 -7.86
N LEU A 512 -7.91 12.00 -8.16
CA LEU A 512 -9.03 11.06 -8.11
C LEU A 512 -9.60 10.92 -6.69
N GLU A 513 -8.76 10.79 -5.67
CA GLU A 513 -9.23 10.68 -4.28
C GLU A 513 -9.90 11.97 -3.78
N ILE A 514 -9.42 13.15 -4.21
CA ILE A 514 -10.09 14.43 -3.97
C ILE A 514 -11.46 14.47 -4.67
N ALA A 515 -11.55 14.01 -5.92
CA ALA A 515 -12.80 13.94 -6.67
C ALA A 515 -13.83 13.00 -6.00
N ARG A 516 -13.38 11.82 -5.55
CA ARG A 516 -14.17 10.86 -4.77
C ARG A 516 -14.71 11.47 -3.48
N TYR A 517 -13.89 12.27 -2.76
CA TYR A 517 -14.34 12.96 -1.55
C TYR A 517 -15.43 14.00 -1.84
N ILE A 518 -15.25 14.85 -2.86
CA ILE A 518 -16.24 15.86 -3.24
C ILE A 518 -17.55 15.21 -3.71
N ALA A 519 -17.47 14.09 -4.45
CA ALA A 519 -18.64 13.32 -4.83
C ALA A 519 -19.36 12.72 -3.61
N ALA A 520 -18.65 12.13 -2.65
CA ALA A 520 -19.23 11.59 -1.41
C ALA A 520 -19.92 12.68 -0.58
N ALA A 521 -19.25 13.83 -0.39
CA ALA A 521 -19.84 14.99 0.28
C ALA A 521 -21.13 15.45 -0.41
N THR A 522 -21.11 15.58 -1.74
CA THR A 522 -22.29 15.97 -2.52
C THR A 522 -23.43 14.95 -2.42
N ARG A 523 -23.14 13.64 -2.47
CA ARG A 523 -24.16 12.57 -2.30
C ARG A 523 -24.84 12.59 -0.95
N SER A 524 -24.13 12.97 0.12
CA SER A 524 -24.72 13.12 1.46
C SER A 524 -25.78 14.25 1.55
N GLY A 525 -25.84 15.10 0.53
CA GLY A 525 -26.66 16.32 0.51
C GLY A 525 -25.95 17.52 1.15
N TYR A 526 -24.64 17.44 1.41
CA TYR A 526 -23.85 18.58 1.88
C TYR A 526 -23.55 19.55 0.72
N GLU A 527 -23.93 20.82 0.89
CA GLU A 527 -23.70 21.86 -0.12
C GLU A 527 -22.23 22.30 -0.13
N ILE A 528 -21.53 21.96 -1.21
CA ILE A 528 -20.11 22.31 -1.39
C ILE A 528 -19.96 23.84 -1.49
N PRO A 529 -19.12 24.48 -0.64
CA PRO A 529 -18.88 25.92 -0.71
C PRO A 529 -18.48 26.40 -2.10
N TYR A 530 -19.02 27.55 -2.54
CA TYR A 530 -18.80 28.10 -3.87
C TYR A 530 -17.31 28.26 -4.25
N SER A 531 -16.45 28.52 -3.26
CA SER A 531 -15.00 28.61 -3.41
C SER A 531 -14.37 27.35 -4.00
N VAL A 532 -14.90 26.17 -3.64
CA VAL A 532 -14.50 24.83 -4.09
C VAL A 532 -15.31 24.45 -5.34
N PHE A 533 -16.64 24.58 -5.29
CA PHE A 533 -17.55 24.16 -6.37
C PHE A 533 -17.19 24.77 -7.73
N ARG A 534 -16.88 26.07 -7.79
CA ARG A 534 -16.51 26.77 -9.04
C ARG A 534 -15.19 26.30 -9.69
N ILE A 535 -14.43 25.43 -9.02
CA ILE A 535 -13.16 24.87 -9.49
C ILE A 535 -13.32 23.39 -9.88
N VAL A 536 -14.49 22.80 -9.63
CA VAL A 536 -14.84 21.47 -10.17
C VAL A 536 -15.00 21.59 -11.68
N GLY A 537 -14.36 20.69 -12.43
CA GLY A 537 -14.37 20.72 -13.89
C GLY A 537 -13.84 19.42 -14.50
N LEU A 538 -13.67 19.40 -15.81
CA LEU A 538 -13.19 18.21 -16.51
C LEU A 538 -11.79 17.80 -16.00
N PRO A 539 -11.51 16.49 -15.86
CA PRO A 539 -10.16 15.99 -15.69
C PRO A 539 -9.30 16.25 -16.94
N PRO A 540 -7.97 16.09 -16.87
CA PRO A 540 -7.11 16.12 -18.06
C PRO A 540 -7.59 15.12 -19.11
N GLN A 541 -7.50 15.47 -20.40
CA GLN A 541 -7.97 14.61 -21.52
C GLN A 541 -7.44 13.16 -21.48
N ALA A 542 -6.26 12.95 -20.90
CA ALA A 542 -5.66 11.62 -20.71
C ALA A 542 -6.44 10.74 -19.70
N MET A 543 -7.23 11.33 -18.80
CA MET A 543 -8.00 10.67 -17.74
C MET A 543 -9.52 10.89 -17.86
N CYS A 544 -10.01 11.51 -18.95
CA CYS A 544 -11.45 11.59 -19.24
C CYS A 544 -12.01 10.24 -19.73
N LYS A 545 -13.27 9.95 -19.40
CA LYS A 545 -14.02 8.84 -20.00
C LYS A 545 -14.15 9.02 -21.53
N PRO A 546 -14.20 7.93 -22.34
CA PRO A 546 -14.24 8.03 -23.80
C PRO A 546 -15.40 8.87 -24.37
N ALA A 547 -16.58 8.85 -23.73
CA ALA A 547 -17.75 9.61 -24.16
C ALA A 547 -17.55 11.14 -24.03
N SER A 548 -16.91 11.59 -22.94
CA SER A 548 -16.54 13.00 -22.69
C SER A 548 -15.71 13.62 -23.81
N ARG A 549 -14.80 12.79 -24.38
CA ARG A 549 -13.90 13.15 -25.46
C ARG A 549 -14.62 13.47 -26.78
N ALA A 550 -15.84 12.98 -26.97
CA ALA A 550 -16.67 13.28 -28.14
C ALA A 550 -17.45 14.60 -28.00
N GLN A 551 -17.81 15.01 -26.78
CA GLN A 551 -18.52 16.26 -26.54
C GLN A 551 -17.59 17.47 -26.72
N THR A 552 -16.41 17.44 -26.10
CA THR A 552 -15.37 18.47 -26.28
C THR A 552 -14.91 18.62 -27.74
N ALA A 553 -14.86 17.53 -28.51
CA ALA A 553 -14.56 17.58 -29.94
C ALA A 553 -15.69 18.22 -30.78
N ARG A 554 -16.95 18.10 -30.36
CA ARG A 554 -18.10 18.78 -31.01
C ARG A 554 -18.11 20.28 -30.72
N GLU A 555 -17.87 20.68 -29.47
CA GLU A 555 -17.80 22.10 -29.09
C GLU A 555 -16.62 22.83 -29.77
N GLY A 556 -15.45 22.17 -29.87
CA GLY A 556 -14.29 22.70 -30.60
C GLY A 556 -14.48 22.83 -32.12
N SER A 557 -15.53 22.21 -32.70
CA SER A 557 -15.83 22.24 -34.14
C SER A 557 -16.94 23.25 -34.51
N ALA A 558 -17.76 23.66 -33.54
CA ALA A 558 -19.02 24.36 -33.77
C ALA A 558 -18.94 25.90 -33.95
N ARG A 559 -17.91 26.43 -34.66
CA ARG A 559 -18.04 27.75 -35.34
C ARG A 559 -16.94 28.05 -36.39
N ARG A 560 -17.05 27.42 -37.57
CA ARG A 560 -16.60 28.03 -38.84
C ARG A 560 -17.74 28.04 -39.85
N LEU A 561 -18.46 29.16 -39.90
CA LEU A 561 -19.39 29.44 -41.00
C LEU A 561 -18.59 29.66 -42.29
N PRO A 562 -19.01 29.10 -43.45
CA PRO A 562 -18.31 29.33 -44.71
C PRO A 562 -18.48 30.77 -45.20
N LEU A 563 -17.42 31.37 -45.75
CA LEU A 563 -17.56 32.61 -46.54
C LEU A 563 -18.22 32.28 -47.89
N PRO A 564 -19.26 33.01 -48.32
CA PRO A 564 -19.79 32.90 -49.68
C PRO A 564 -18.91 33.67 -50.69
N HIS A 565 -18.97 33.23 -51.95
CA HIS A 565 -18.14 33.76 -53.04
C HIS A 565 -18.44 35.23 -53.41
N ARG A 566 -17.35 35.93 -53.79
CA ARG A 566 -17.33 37.30 -54.30
C ARG A 566 -18.03 37.40 -55.67
N ARG A 567 -19.10 38.20 -55.76
CA ARG A 567 -19.61 38.77 -57.03
C ARG A 567 -19.64 40.30 -56.90
N SER A 568 -19.47 40.99 -58.03
CA SER A 568 -19.09 42.41 -58.11
C SER A 568 -20.26 43.41 -58.15
N GLN A 569 -19.95 44.71 -57.92
CA GLN A 569 -20.81 45.92 -58.01
C GLN A 569 -21.76 46.13 -56.81
N SER A 570 -22.07 47.35 -56.32
CA SER A 570 -21.42 48.67 -56.43
C SER A 570 -22.02 49.67 -55.41
N VAL A 571 -21.17 50.52 -54.80
CA VAL A 571 -21.46 51.84 -54.17
C VAL A 571 -22.74 52.03 -53.30
N ALA A 572 -22.55 52.21 -51.99
CA ALA A 572 -23.25 53.21 -51.16
C ALA A 572 -22.53 53.39 -49.80
N SER A 573 -22.55 54.61 -49.24
CA SER A 573 -21.78 55.03 -48.04
C SER A 573 -22.67 55.39 -46.83
N SER A 574 -22.22 55.08 -45.61
CA SER A 574 -22.72 55.60 -44.31
C SER A 574 -21.87 55.07 -43.12
N PRO A 575 -21.87 55.66 -41.91
CA PRO A 575 -20.76 56.54 -41.48
C PRO A 575 -19.92 56.00 -40.31
N GLN A 576 -18.71 56.56 -40.11
CA GLN A 576 -17.84 56.24 -38.97
C GLN A 576 -18.12 57.14 -37.75
N LEU A 577 -18.06 56.55 -36.55
CA LEU A 577 -18.03 57.26 -35.27
C LEU A 577 -16.59 57.69 -34.91
N PRO A 578 -16.39 58.83 -34.21
CA PRO A 578 -15.06 59.40 -33.98
C PRO A 578 -14.28 58.74 -32.83
N VAL A 579 -12.94 58.77 -32.95
CA VAL A 579 -11.97 58.25 -31.97
C VAL A 579 -11.64 59.34 -30.92
N PRO A 580 -11.54 59.02 -29.61
CA PRO A 580 -11.28 60.01 -28.57
C PRO A 580 -9.85 60.59 -28.62
N ARG A 581 -9.73 61.90 -28.38
CA ARG A 581 -8.44 62.60 -28.26
C ARG A 581 -7.84 62.42 -26.86
N ARG A 582 -6.50 62.24 -26.79
CA ARG A 582 -5.74 62.36 -25.54
C ARG A 582 -5.67 63.82 -25.10
N VAL A 583 -5.78 64.06 -23.79
CA VAL A 583 -5.53 65.36 -23.15
C VAL A 583 -4.20 65.28 -22.41
N THR A 584 -3.30 66.24 -22.64
CA THR A 584 -2.07 66.44 -21.87
C THR A 584 -2.31 67.46 -20.75
N PRO A 585 -1.81 67.24 -19.52
CA PRO A 585 -1.92 68.23 -18.45
C PRO A 585 -0.91 69.37 -18.64
N MET A 586 -1.32 70.60 -18.37
CA MET A 586 -0.39 71.70 -18.13
C MET A 586 -0.12 71.81 -16.63
N PHE A 587 1.16 71.87 -16.26
CA PHE A 587 1.60 72.31 -14.93
C PHE A 587 1.99 73.79 -15.00
N ASN A 588 1.45 74.60 -14.09
CA ASN A 588 1.97 75.94 -13.81
C ASN A 588 3.05 75.84 -12.73
N SER A 589 4.27 76.28 -13.04
CA SER A 589 5.19 77.06 -12.18
C SER A 589 6.45 77.38 -12.99
#